data_AF-A0ABD6W8H5-F1
#
_entry.id   AF-A0ABD6W8H5-F1
#
_cell.length_a   1.000
_cell.length_b   1.000
_cell.length_c   1.000
_cell.angle_alpha   90.00
_cell.angle_beta   90.00
_cell.angle_gamma   90.00
#
_symmetry.space_group_name_H-M   'P 1'
#
loop_
_entity.id
_entity.type
_entity.pdbx_description
1 polymer ?
#
loop_
_entity_poly.entity_id
_entity_poly.type
_entity_poly.pdbx_seq_one_letter_code
_entity_poly.pdbx_strand_id
1 'polypeptide(L)'
;MRETGGMTEPEESHELEGWGLVPGPVVEAVRALNGKILQNGQHLDRMVWPKKPRDVQDLLRMSVSDAHKVTKAATDLRALVTAYAHQFHQPRPVIADLARAQQASPQGITRRYNEASVIALEQMLSSDPDITKILKGFPSLSLDDLRHFSGPVGEAARQDWVLKAGEWQLRAAEGG
;
A
#
# COMPACT_ATOMS: atom_id res chain seq x y z
N MET A 1 45.73 40.59 24.37
CA MET A 1 45.81 39.56 23.30
C MET A 1 45.56 38.21 23.92
N ARG A 2 44.69 37.42 23.27
CA ARG A 2 44.30 36.02 23.50
C ARG A 2 43.08 35.77 24.39
N GLU A 3 41.95 35.86 23.69
CA GLU A 3 40.70 35.15 23.92
C GLU A 3 40.96 33.64 23.93
N THR A 4 40.51 32.95 24.97
CA THR A 4 40.37 31.48 24.97
C THR A 4 38.95 31.19 24.50
N GLY A 5 38.84 30.74 23.24
CA GLY A 5 37.59 30.40 22.57
C GLY A 5 36.82 29.33 23.33
N GLY A 6 35.53 29.62 23.54
CA GLY A 6 34.55 28.66 24.01
C GLY A 6 34.48 27.48 23.04
N MET A 7 34.66 26.30 23.60
CA MET A 7 34.46 25.03 22.92
C MET A 7 32.95 24.88 22.71
N THR A 8 32.46 25.19 21.51
CA THR A 8 31.11 24.84 21.09
C THR A 8 30.99 23.32 21.12
N GLU A 9 30.11 22.83 22.00
CA GLU A 9 29.65 21.44 21.99
C GLU A 9 29.17 21.08 20.58
N PRO A 10 29.48 19.88 20.06
CA PRO A 10 28.94 19.45 18.79
C PRO A 10 27.42 19.29 18.97
N GLU A 11 26.63 20.03 18.19
CA GLU A 11 25.20 19.80 18.10
C GLU A 11 24.97 18.31 17.77
N GLU A 12 24.41 17.57 18.72
CA GLU A 12 23.96 16.20 18.50
C GLU A 12 23.00 16.20 17.32
N SER A 13 23.40 15.52 16.25
CA SER A 13 22.76 15.56 14.96
C SER A 13 21.43 14.81 15.03
N HIS A 14 20.35 15.50 15.43
CA HIS A 14 18.96 15.04 15.33
C HIS A 14 18.56 14.66 13.88
N GLU A 15 19.39 14.98 12.88
CA GLU A 15 19.17 14.69 11.46
C GLU A 15 19.03 13.20 11.12
N LEU A 16 19.44 12.28 12.01
CA LEU A 16 19.29 10.84 11.84
C LEU A 16 18.05 10.25 12.52
N GLU A 17 17.32 11.01 13.35
CA GLU A 17 16.05 10.56 13.92
C GLU A 17 14.97 10.50 12.82
N GLY A 18 14.87 9.35 12.17
CA GLY A 18 13.84 9.07 11.15
C GLY A 18 14.35 8.89 9.73
N TRP A 19 15.64 9.04 9.47
CA TRP A 19 16.21 8.80 8.14
C TRP A 19 16.02 7.34 7.71
N GLY A 20 15.33 7.12 6.60
CA GLY A 20 15.02 5.78 6.08
C GLY A 20 13.87 5.05 6.78
N LEU A 21 13.13 5.69 7.69
CA LEU A 21 11.91 5.11 8.26
C LEU A 21 10.73 5.24 7.28
N VAL A 22 10.08 4.11 6.98
CA VAL A 22 8.85 4.10 6.20
C VAL A 22 7.65 4.27 7.15
N PRO A 23 6.73 5.22 6.90
CA PRO A 23 5.55 5.44 7.73
C PRO A 23 4.72 4.17 7.93
N GLY A 24 4.19 4.00 9.15
CA GLY A 24 3.41 2.83 9.56
C GLY A 24 2.33 2.41 8.56
N PRO A 25 1.44 3.32 8.13
CA PRO A 25 0.38 3.00 7.16
C PRO A 25 0.88 2.46 5.82
N VAL A 26 2.06 2.89 5.36
CA VAL A 26 2.68 2.39 4.11
C VAL A 26 3.19 0.96 4.31
N VAL A 27 3.85 0.68 5.44
CA VAL A 27 4.31 -0.68 5.79
C VAL A 27 3.14 -1.64 5.96
N GLU A 28 2.06 -1.19 6.59
CA GLU A 28 0.83 -1.96 6.80
C GLU A 28 0.13 -2.26 5.47
N ALA A 29 0.06 -1.29 4.55
CA ALA A 29 -0.45 -1.51 3.20
C ALA A 29 0.40 -2.52 2.41
N VAL A 30 1.73 -2.46 2.51
CA VAL A 30 2.62 -3.47 1.92
C VAL A 30 2.31 -4.86 2.47
N ARG A 31 2.17 -4.99 3.79
CA ARG A 31 1.87 -6.27 4.45
C ARG A 31 0.49 -6.81 4.04
N ALA A 32 -0.53 -5.96 4.02
CA ALA A 32 -1.89 -6.34 3.63
C ALA A 32 -1.96 -6.82 2.17
N LEU A 33 -1.35 -6.08 1.23
CA LEU A 33 -1.30 -6.47 -0.18
C LEU A 33 -0.50 -7.76 -0.38
N ASN A 34 0.66 -7.90 0.27
CA ASN A 34 1.44 -9.14 0.22
C ASN A 34 0.69 -10.32 0.83
N GLY A 35 -0.05 -10.12 1.92
CA GLY A 35 -0.92 -11.12 2.52
C GLY A 35 -1.95 -11.66 1.54
N LYS A 36 -2.57 -10.79 0.73
CA LYS A 36 -3.53 -11.20 -0.31
C LYS A 36 -2.86 -11.99 -1.43
N ILE A 37 -1.67 -11.59 -1.86
CA ILE A 37 -0.89 -12.34 -2.86
C ILE A 37 -0.65 -13.76 -2.36
N LEU A 38 -0.15 -13.89 -1.13
CA LEU A 38 0.15 -15.18 -0.52
C LEU A 38 -1.10 -16.04 -0.31
N GLN A 39 -2.19 -15.45 0.20
CA GLN A 39 -3.43 -16.17 0.45
C GLN A 39 -4.02 -16.76 -0.84
N ASN A 40 -4.13 -15.94 -1.90
CA ASN A 40 -4.68 -16.41 -3.18
C ASN A 40 -3.71 -17.39 -3.88
N GLY A 41 -2.40 -17.16 -3.78
CA GLY A 41 -1.39 -18.09 -4.28
C GLY A 41 -1.43 -19.46 -3.58
N GLN A 42 -1.61 -19.49 -2.26
CA GLN A 42 -1.78 -20.73 -1.49
C GLN A 42 -3.09 -21.45 -1.83
N HIS A 43 -4.16 -20.70 -2.10
CA HIS A 43 -5.40 -21.32 -2.55
C HIS A 43 -5.24 -21.98 -3.93
N LEU A 44 -4.49 -21.35 -4.84
CA LEU A 44 -4.10 -21.95 -6.12
C LEU A 44 -3.31 -23.26 -5.95
N ASP A 45 -2.30 -23.24 -5.09
CA ASP A 45 -1.43 -24.38 -4.82
C ASP A 45 -2.19 -25.58 -4.23
N ARG A 46 -3.19 -25.32 -3.39
CA ARG A 46 -3.99 -26.36 -2.71
C ARG A 46 -5.11 -26.97 -3.57
N MET A 47 -5.34 -26.49 -4.79
CA MET A 47 -6.40 -27.03 -5.64
C MET A 47 -6.13 -28.48 -6.07
N VAL A 48 -7.14 -29.33 -5.91
CA VAL A 48 -7.06 -30.75 -6.28
C VAL A 48 -7.61 -30.97 -7.69
N TRP A 49 -6.69 -31.11 -8.64
CA TRP A 49 -7.02 -31.44 -10.02
C TRP A 49 -7.46 -32.91 -10.18
N PRO A 50 -8.46 -33.21 -11.01
CA PRO A 50 -8.83 -34.59 -11.30
C PRO A 50 -7.69 -35.41 -11.89
N LYS A 51 -7.62 -36.69 -11.51
CA LYS A 51 -6.75 -37.69 -12.16
C LYS A 51 -7.41 -38.42 -13.33
N LYS A 52 -8.71 -38.21 -13.56
CA LYS A 52 -9.52 -38.82 -14.63
C LYS A 52 -10.45 -37.76 -15.24
N PRO A 53 -10.91 -37.91 -16.50
CA PRO A 53 -11.85 -36.97 -17.11
C PRO A 53 -13.11 -36.76 -16.25
N ARG A 54 -13.42 -35.50 -15.94
CA ARG A 54 -14.65 -35.04 -15.27
C ARG A 54 -14.87 -33.56 -15.60
N ASP A 55 -16.05 -33.04 -15.27
CA ASP A 55 -16.28 -31.61 -15.32
C ASP A 55 -15.38 -30.87 -14.30
N VAL A 56 -14.70 -29.84 -14.78
CA VAL A 56 -13.77 -28.99 -14.02
C VAL A 56 -14.12 -27.50 -14.13
N GLN A 57 -15.30 -27.15 -14.64
CA GLN A 57 -15.65 -25.77 -14.93
C GLN A 57 -15.48 -24.85 -13.72
N ASP A 58 -15.93 -25.28 -12.54
CA ASP A 58 -15.81 -24.48 -11.31
C ASP A 58 -14.36 -24.41 -10.81
N LEU A 59 -13.59 -25.49 -10.90
CA LEU A 59 -12.14 -25.47 -10.58
C LEU A 59 -11.40 -24.48 -11.49
N LEU A 60 -11.71 -24.47 -12.80
CA LEU A 60 -11.12 -23.53 -13.74
C LEU A 60 -11.52 -22.09 -13.41
N ARG A 61 -12.81 -21.82 -13.15
CA ARG A 61 -13.28 -20.49 -12.74
C ARG A 61 -12.59 -19.99 -11.47
N MET A 62 -12.47 -20.84 -10.45
CA MET A 62 -11.76 -20.52 -9.21
C MET A 62 -10.29 -20.23 -9.49
N SER A 63 -9.60 -21.09 -10.25
CA SER A 63 -8.19 -20.91 -10.57
C SER A 63 -7.91 -19.60 -11.31
N VAL A 64 -8.72 -19.26 -12.31
CA VAL A 64 -8.60 -17.99 -13.04
C VAL A 64 -8.90 -16.80 -12.13
N SER A 65 -9.92 -16.91 -11.27
CA SER A 65 -10.26 -15.87 -10.30
C SER A 65 -9.10 -15.55 -9.36
N ASP A 66 -8.45 -16.57 -8.81
CA ASP A 66 -7.36 -16.38 -7.85
C ASP A 66 -6.07 -15.89 -8.53
N ALA A 67 -5.75 -16.41 -9.72
CA ALA A 67 -4.64 -15.88 -10.53
C ALA A 67 -4.84 -14.39 -10.87
N HIS A 68 -6.07 -13.99 -11.17
CA HIS A 68 -6.42 -12.59 -11.38
C HIS A 68 -6.24 -11.75 -10.10
N LYS A 69 -6.72 -12.23 -8.94
CA LYS A 69 -6.54 -11.53 -7.65
C LYS A 69 -5.07 -11.38 -7.27
N VAL A 70 -4.25 -12.42 -7.48
CA VAL A 70 -2.79 -12.36 -7.28
C VAL A 70 -2.18 -11.26 -8.15
N THR A 71 -2.51 -11.24 -9.44
CA THR A 71 -1.98 -10.25 -10.40
C THR A 71 -2.39 -8.83 -10.02
N LYS A 72 -3.65 -8.63 -9.60
CA LYS A 72 -4.18 -7.35 -9.17
C LYS A 72 -3.47 -6.84 -7.91
N ALA A 73 -3.37 -7.66 -6.87
CA ALA A 73 -2.70 -7.30 -5.62
C ALA A 73 -1.20 -7.04 -5.83
N ALA A 74 -0.52 -7.81 -6.68
CA ALA A 74 0.88 -7.57 -7.04
C ALA A 74 1.07 -6.25 -7.82
N THR A 75 0.10 -5.89 -8.67
CA THR A 75 0.10 -4.62 -9.39
C THR A 75 -0.06 -3.44 -8.42
N ASP A 76 -1.03 -3.52 -7.51
CA ASP A 76 -1.25 -2.49 -6.49
C ASP A 76 -0.04 -2.37 -5.54
N LEU A 77 0.55 -3.50 -5.13
CA LEU A 77 1.77 -3.49 -4.30
C LEU A 77 2.93 -2.81 -5.02
N ARG A 78 3.17 -3.15 -6.29
CA ARG A 78 4.21 -2.51 -7.09
C ARG A 78 3.93 -1.02 -7.27
N ALA A 79 2.68 -0.63 -7.50
CA ALA A 79 2.29 0.77 -7.61
C ALA A 79 2.54 1.53 -6.31
N LEU A 80 2.12 0.99 -5.16
CA LEU A 80 2.32 1.55 -3.83
C LEU A 80 3.80 1.82 -3.55
N VAL A 81 4.67 0.80 -3.66
CA VAL A 81 6.09 0.95 -3.33
C VAL A 81 6.81 1.86 -4.32
N THR A 82 6.43 1.84 -5.59
CA THR A 82 7.04 2.71 -6.61
C THR A 82 6.63 4.15 -6.40
N ALA A 83 5.34 4.42 -6.15
CA ALA A 83 4.83 5.76 -5.90
C ALA A 83 5.44 6.33 -4.61
N TYR A 84 5.48 5.54 -3.52
CA TYR A 84 6.11 5.96 -2.26
C TYR A 84 7.58 6.33 -2.47
N ALA A 85 8.37 5.42 -3.06
CA ALA A 85 9.79 5.67 -3.32
C ALA A 85 10.02 6.89 -4.22
N HIS A 86 9.22 7.04 -5.28
CA HIS A 86 9.43 8.10 -6.26
C HIS A 86 8.92 9.48 -5.81
N GLN A 87 7.79 9.55 -5.09
CA GLN A 87 7.11 10.81 -4.79
C GLN A 87 7.31 11.28 -3.35
N PHE A 88 7.39 10.35 -2.37
CA PHE A 88 7.28 10.67 -0.95
C PHE A 88 8.57 10.45 -0.15
N HIS A 89 9.32 9.38 -0.43
CA HIS A 89 10.53 9.04 0.33
C HIS A 89 11.61 10.13 0.22
N GLN A 90 12.22 10.49 1.36
CA GLN A 90 13.41 11.34 1.43
C GLN A 90 14.57 10.64 2.18
N PRO A 91 15.80 10.64 1.63
CA PRO A 91 16.17 11.16 0.30
C PRO A 91 15.51 10.32 -0.79
N ARG A 92 15.14 10.96 -1.90
CA ARG A 92 14.53 10.26 -3.03
C ARG A 92 15.52 9.27 -3.65
N PRO A 93 15.17 7.97 -3.79
CA PRO A 93 16.02 7.01 -4.47
C PRO A 93 16.28 7.39 -5.93
N VAL A 94 17.45 7.00 -6.45
CA VAL A 94 17.81 7.23 -7.85
C VAL A 94 16.85 6.48 -8.77
N ILE A 95 16.16 7.20 -9.66
CA ILE A 95 15.12 6.63 -10.53
C ILE A 95 15.65 5.52 -11.44
N ALA A 96 16.92 5.59 -11.85
CA ALA A 96 17.56 4.56 -12.67
C ALA A 96 17.69 3.22 -11.92
N ASP A 97 17.94 3.25 -10.61
CA ASP A 97 18.05 2.03 -9.80
C ASP A 97 16.67 1.44 -9.50
N LEU A 98 15.67 2.29 -9.23
CA LEU A 98 14.26 1.86 -9.15
C LEU A 98 13.80 1.20 -10.46
N ALA A 99 14.15 1.78 -11.61
CA ALA A 99 13.84 1.23 -12.92
C ALA A 99 14.50 -0.13 -13.13
N ARG A 100 15.80 -0.24 -12.81
CA ARG A 100 16.56 -1.49 -12.91
C ARG A 100 15.96 -2.60 -12.05
N ALA A 101 15.58 -2.30 -10.81
CA ALA A 101 14.94 -3.25 -9.89
C ALA A 101 13.60 -3.79 -10.42
N GLN A 102 12.93 -3.03 -11.29
CA GLN A 102 11.65 -3.39 -11.90
C GLN A 102 11.76 -3.84 -13.36
N GLN A 103 12.98 -4.07 -13.86
CA GLN A 103 13.25 -4.40 -15.27
C GLN A 103 12.54 -3.42 -16.23
N ALA A 104 12.58 -2.14 -15.90
CA ALA A 104 11.95 -1.06 -16.64
C ALA A 104 12.99 -0.01 -17.07
N SER A 105 12.60 0.86 -18.01
CA SER A 105 13.36 2.09 -18.26
C SER A 105 13.02 3.16 -17.22
N PRO A 106 13.90 4.16 -16.98
CA PRO A 106 13.58 5.29 -16.09
C PRO A 106 12.28 6.01 -16.47
N GLN A 107 12.03 6.16 -17.77
CA GLN A 107 10.78 6.74 -18.30
C GLN A 107 9.56 5.85 -18.06
N GLY A 108 9.75 4.55 -17.88
CA GLY A 108 8.69 3.58 -17.61
C GLY A 108 8.22 3.55 -16.16
N ILE A 109 8.97 4.15 -15.21
CA ILE A 109 8.63 4.16 -13.78
C ILE A 109 7.33 4.94 -13.52
N THR A 110 7.13 6.08 -14.16
CA THR A 110 5.91 6.88 -13.99
C THR A 110 4.64 6.18 -14.49
N ARG A 111 4.78 5.13 -15.31
CA ARG A 111 3.67 4.27 -15.76
C ARG A 111 3.35 3.14 -14.78
N ARG A 112 4.12 3.00 -13.70
CA ARG A 112 3.97 1.90 -12.73
C ARG A 112 2.98 2.18 -11.61
N TYR A 113 2.56 3.42 -11.48
CA TYR A 113 1.49 3.90 -10.60
C TYR A 113 0.71 5.00 -11.33
N ASN A 114 -0.46 5.36 -10.83
CA ASN A 114 -1.28 6.43 -11.40
C ASN A 114 -1.56 7.53 -10.37
N GLU A 115 -2.26 8.58 -10.77
CA GLU A 115 -2.64 9.69 -9.89
C GLU A 115 -3.43 9.22 -8.66
N ALA A 116 -4.35 8.24 -8.82
CA ALA A 116 -5.10 7.69 -7.70
C ALA A 116 -4.20 6.99 -6.68
N SER A 117 -3.12 6.33 -7.11
CA SER A 117 -2.12 5.75 -6.20
C SER A 117 -1.37 6.82 -5.40
N VAL A 118 -1.07 7.98 -6.02
CA VAL A 118 -0.43 9.11 -5.34
C VAL A 118 -1.38 9.73 -4.32
N ILE A 119 -2.62 10.02 -4.72
CA ILE A 119 -3.66 10.55 -3.82
C ILE A 119 -3.88 9.60 -2.63
N ALA A 120 -3.96 8.29 -2.87
CA ALA A 120 -4.11 7.32 -1.78
C ALA A 120 -2.93 7.35 -0.79
N LEU A 121 -1.70 7.52 -1.27
CA LEU A 121 -0.53 7.70 -0.39
C LEU A 121 -0.58 9.02 0.38
N GLU A 122 -1.00 10.12 -0.23
CA GLU A 122 -1.23 11.38 0.49
C GLU A 122 -2.25 11.20 1.62
N GLN A 123 -3.34 10.47 1.35
CA GLN A 123 -4.33 10.15 2.37
C GLN A 123 -3.79 9.21 3.45
N MET A 124 -2.98 8.21 3.11
CA MET A 124 -2.34 7.34 4.12
C MET A 124 -1.39 8.10 5.05
N LEU A 125 -0.83 9.21 4.59
CA LEU A 125 0.09 10.07 5.34
C LEU A 125 -0.61 11.27 5.99
N SER A 126 -1.91 11.44 5.75
CA SER A 126 -2.72 12.54 6.31
C SER A 126 -3.08 12.28 7.77
N SER A 127 -3.17 13.36 8.54
CA SER A 127 -3.77 13.34 9.88
C SER A 127 -5.30 13.16 9.85
N ASP A 128 -5.93 13.49 8.72
CA ASP A 128 -7.37 13.31 8.47
C ASP A 128 -7.54 12.53 7.14
N PRO A 129 -7.51 11.19 7.19
CA PRO A 129 -7.45 10.36 5.99
C PRO A 129 -8.83 10.08 5.39
N ASP A 130 -8.96 10.28 4.08
CA ASP A 130 -10.13 9.85 3.32
C ASP A 130 -9.99 8.38 2.88
N ILE A 131 -10.69 7.50 3.60
CA ILE A 131 -10.69 6.05 3.37
C ILE A 131 -11.15 5.68 1.96
N THR A 132 -12.09 6.42 1.38
CA THR A 132 -12.62 6.10 0.04
C THR A 132 -11.56 6.31 -1.03
N LYS A 133 -10.74 7.37 -0.90
CA LYS A 133 -9.60 7.63 -1.78
C LYS A 133 -8.50 6.59 -1.63
N ILE A 134 -8.23 6.13 -0.41
CA ILE A 134 -7.26 5.04 -0.16
C ILE A 134 -7.69 3.78 -0.91
N LEU A 135 -8.94 3.35 -0.75
CA LEU A 135 -9.48 2.16 -1.40
C LEU A 135 -9.56 2.31 -2.94
N LYS A 136 -9.83 3.52 -3.43
CA LYS A 136 -9.84 3.81 -4.87
C LYS A 136 -8.43 3.73 -5.49
N GLY A 137 -7.39 4.18 -4.78
CA GLY A 137 -6.02 4.13 -5.25
C GLY A 137 -5.40 2.74 -5.20
N PHE A 138 -5.83 1.90 -4.25
CA PHE A 138 -5.38 0.50 -4.11
C PHE A 138 -6.57 -0.46 -3.96
N PRO A 139 -7.28 -0.81 -5.05
CA PRO A 139 -8.53 -1.57 -5.01
C PRO A 139 -8.41 -3.02 -4.54
N SER A 140 -7.21 -3.52 -4.31
CA SER A 140 -7.00 -4.81 -3.65
C SER A 140 -7.07 -4.70 -2.13
N LEU A 141 -6.88 -3.52 -1.54
CA LEU A 141 -7.15 -3.28 -0.13
C LEU A 141 -8.67 -3.30 0.12
N SER A 142 -9.05 -3.80 1.29
CA SER A 142 -10.42 -3.79 1.80
C SER A 142 -10.52 -2.84 2.99
N LEU A 143 -11.73 -2.42 3.32
CA LEU A 143 -11.99 -1.68 4.56
C LEU A 143 -11.52 -2.46 5.80
N ASP A 144 -11.66 -3.79 5.76
CA ASP A 144 -11.21 -4.66 6.85
C ASP A 144 -9.69 -4.61 7.03
N ASP A 145 -8.90 -4.58 5.94
CA ASP A 145 -7.45 -4.39 6.05
C ASP A 145 -7.14 -3.06 6.75
N LEU A 146 -7.80 -1.97 6.32
CA LEU A 146 -7.56 -0.63 6.85
C LEU A 146 -7.94 -0.50 8.34
N ARG A 147 -8.93 -1.25 8.82
CA ARG A 147 -9.29 -1.29 10.25
C ARG A 147 -8.18 -1.80 11.14
N HIS A 148 -7.24 -2.58 10.60
CA HIS A 148 -6.07 -3.08 11.32
C HIS A 148 -4.88 -2.12 11.25
N PHE A 149 -4.99 -1.00 10.52
CA PHE A 149 -3.91 -0.04 10.43
C PHE A 149 -3.78 0.75 11.73
N SER A 150 -2.58 1.25 11.97
CA SER A 150 -2.29 2.15 13.09
C SER A 150 -2.62 3.60 12.75
N GLY A 151 -2.74 4.43 13.78
CA GLY A 151 -2.93 5.87 13.66
C GLY A 151 -4.23 6.29 12.94
N PRO A 152 -4.23 7.46 12.28
CA PRO A 152 -5.43 8.06 11.72
C PRO A 152 -6.17 7.18 10.72
N VAL A 153 -5.44 6.41 9.91
CA VAL A 153 -6.06 5.54 8.88
C VAL A 153 -6.92 4.47 9.53
N GLY A 154 -6.38 3.78 10.54
CA GLY A 154 -7.14 2.79 11.29
C GLY A 154 -8.32 3.37 12.03
N GLU A 155 -8.14 4.55 12.65
CA GLU A 155 -9.19 5.24 13.38
C GLU A 155 -10.36 5.62 12.47
N ALA A 156 -10.07 6.19 11.30
CA ALA A 156 -11.10 6.51 10.30
C ALA A 156 -11.78 5.26 9.73
N ALA A 157 -11.04 4.17 9.49
CA ALA A 157 -11.59 2.92 8.97
C ALA A 157 -12.49 2.16 9.98
N ARG A 158 -12.29 2.38 11.29
CA ARG A 158 -13.09 1.79 12.37
C ARG A 158 -14.41 2.52 12.64
N GLN A 159 -14.67 3.64 11.97
CA GLN A 159 -15.97 4.31 12.03
C GLN A 159 -17.09 3.46 11.38
N ASP A 160 -18.34 3.90 11.51
CA ASP A 160 -19.49 3.15 10.98
C ASP A 160 -19.66 3.37 9.47
N TRP A 161 -19.10 2.46 8.69
CA TRP A 161 -19.13 2.50 7.22
C TRP A 161 -20.23 1.60 6.66
N VAL A 162 -20.96 2.09 5.67
CA VAL A 162 -21.95 1.34 4.90
C VAL A 162 -21.60 1.31 3.43
N LEU A 163 -21.76 0.15 2.78
CA LEU A 163 -21.57 0.00 1.35
C LEU A 163 -22.88 0.35 0.63
N LYS A 164 -22.90 1.43 -0.14
CA LYS A 164 -24.05 1.89 -0.93
C LYS A 164 -23.64 2.00 -2.39
N ALA A 165 -24.37 1.32 -3.29
CA ALA A 165 -24.09 1.31 -4.72
C ALA A 165 -22.63 0.97 -5.12
N GLY A 166 -21.95 0.13 -4.32
CA GLY A 166 -20.56 -0.27 -4.55
C GLY A 166 -19.51 0.69 -3.98
N GLU A 167 -19.93 1.77 -3.30
CA GLU A 167 -19.04 2.73 -2.66
C GLU A 167 -19.23 2.76 -1.15
N TRP A 168 -18.12 2.88 -0.42
CA TRP A 168 -18.14 3.01 1.03
C TRP A 168 -18.52 4.44 1.42
N GLN A 169 -19.52 4.58 2.28
CA GLN A 169 -19.99 5.85 2.80
C GLN A 169 -20.04 5.79 4.33
N LEU A 170 -19.60 6.85 4.98
CA LEU A 170 -19.75 6.98 6.43
C LEU A 170 -21.24 7.12 6.76
N ARG A 171 -21.74 6.29 7.67
CA ARG A 171 -23.12 6.44 8.17
C ARG A 171 -23.16 7.74 8.98
N ALA A 172 -23.94 8.71 8.50
CA ALA A 172 -24.24 9.89 9.31
C ALA A 172 -24.83 9.41 10.64
N ALA A 173 -24.36 9.94 11.77
CA ALA A 173 -25.02 9.73 13.04
C ALA A 173 -26.46 10.19 12.88
N GLU A 174 -27.41 9.26 12.83
CA GLU A 174 -28.82 9.61 12.88
C GLU A 174 -29.00 10.33 14.23
N GLY A 175 -29.36 11.61 14.16
CA GLY A 175 -29.56 12.45 15.34
C GLY A 175 -30.56 11.77 16.27
N GLY A 176 -30.18 11.67 17.55
CA GLY A 176 -30.99 11.07 18.61
C GLY A 176 -32.27 11.83 18.91
#